data_AF-A0A4P8EDU6-F1
#
_entry.id   AF-A0A4P8EDU6-F1
#
_cell.length_a   1.000
_cell.length_b   1.000
_cell.length_c   1.000
_cell.angle_alpha   90.00
_cell.angle_beta   90.00
_cell.angle_gamma   90.00
#
_symmetry.space_group_name_H-M   'P 1'
#
loop_
_entity.id
_entity.type
_entity.pdbx_description
1 polymer ?
#
loop_
_entity_poly.entity_id
_entity_poly.type
_entity_poly.pdbx_seq_one_letter_code
_entity_poly.pdbx_strand_id
1 'polypeptide(L)'
;MKRAGPKLVDFHVEADFVGKAALLKIRDQGPKRARMGFVISGAPVQGFAHSMDVKTRNGQVLGLLSEFIYSPRFTSNIEVQELPFLNETML
;
A
#
# COMPACT_ATOMS: atom_id res chain seq x y z
N MET A 1 3.61 -11.52 -13.39
CA MET A 1 4.38 -11.63 -12.12
C MET A 1 3.45 -12.20 -11.04
N LYS A 2 3.65 -13.44 -10.58
CA LYS A 2 2.86 -14.02 -9.47
C LYS A 2 3.25 -13.28 -8.19
N ARG A 3 2.30 -12.64 -7.51
CA ARG A 3 2.56 -12.01 -6.20
C ARG A 3 2.78 -13.13 -5.18
N ALA A 4 3.91 -13.09 -4.48
CA ALA A 4 4.16 -14.01 -3.37
C ALA A 4 3.09 -13.78 -2.29
N GLY A 5 2.54 -14.87 -1.75
CA GLY A 5 1.57 -14.81 -0.64
C GLY A 5 2.15 -14.14 0.61
N PRO A 6 1.31 -13.82 1.61
CA PRO A 6 1.76 -13.17 2.83
C PRO A 6 2.81 -14.04 3.54
N LYS A 7 4.04 -13.51 3.65
CA LYS A 7 5.20 -14.23 4.22
C LYS A 7 5.14 -14.41 5.74
N LEU A 8 4.26 -13.68 6.42
CA LEU A 8 4.17 -13.62 7.88
C LEU A 8 2.90 -14.24 8.46
N VAL A 9 2.10 -14.90 7.62
CA VAL A 9 0.86 -15.59 8.06
C VAL A 9 0.96 -17.05 7.64
N ASP A 10 0.98 -17.93 8.64
CA ASP A 10 0.89 -19.36 8.41
C ASP A 10 -0.59 -19.79 8.42
N PHE A 11 -1.10 -20.16 7.25
CA PHE A 11 -2.48 -20.65 7.10
C PHE A 11 -2.63 -22.15 7.35
N HIS A 12 -1.52 -22.88 7.46
CA HIS A 12 -1.50 -24.34 7.62
C HIS A 12 -1.34 -24.77 9.08
N VAL A 13 -1.02 -23.84 9.99
CA VAL A 13 -1.01 -24.13 11.42
C VAL A 13 -2.40 -24.59 11.88
N GLU A 14 -2.46 -25.63 12.72
CA GLU A 14 -3.72 -26.16 13.27
C GLU A 14 -4.43 -25.14 14.18
N ALA A 15 -3.67 -24.32 14.89
CA ALA A 15 -4.19 -23.32 15.83
C ALA A 15 -5.22 -22.37 15.18
N ASP A 16 -6.32 -22.11 15.90
CA ASP A 16 -7.33 -21.12 15.51
C ASP A 16 -6.98 -19.73 16.06
N PHE A 17 -6.08 -19.04 15.36
CA PHE A 17 -5.66 -17.70 15.75
C PHE A 17 -6.72 -16.64 15.37
N VAL A 18 -6.71 -15.53 16.10
CA VAL A 18 -7.64 -14.41 15.87
C VAL A 18 -7.56 -13.94 14.41
N GLY A 19 -8.69 -14.01 13.71
CA GLY A 19 -8.81 -13.58 12.33
C GLY A 19 -8.46 -14.62 11.27
N LYS A 20 -8.15 -15.88 11.63
CA LYS A 20 -7.81 -16.96 10.67
C LYS A 20 -8.87 -17.13 9.57
N ALA A 21 -10.14 -17.29 9.93
CA ALA A 21 -11.23 -17.42 8.97
C ALA A 21 -11.36 -16.19 8.04
N ALA A 22 -11.19 -14.97 8.58
CA ALA A 22 -11.25 -13.74 7.80
C ALA A 22 -10.07 -13.59 6.84
N LEU A 23 -8.85 -13.93 7.27
CA LEU A 23 -7.65 -13.89 6.45
C LEU A 23 -7.65 -14.96 5.36
N LEU A 24 -8.19 -16.16 5.64
CA LEU A 24 -8.43 -17.19 4.61
C LEU A 24 -9.38 -16.68 3.52
N LYS A 25 -10.48 -16.02 3.91
CA LYS A 25 -11.39 -15.38 2.95
C LYS A 25 -10.68 -14.31 2.10
N ILE A 26 -9.83 -13.47 2.70
CA ILE A 26 -9.05 -12.46 1.96
C ILE A 26 -8.04 -13.10 1.02
N ARG A 27 -7.39 -14.20 1.43
CA ARG A 27 -6.47 -14.95 0.57
C ARG A 27 -7.20 -15.49 -0.66
N ASP A 28 -8.39 -16.08 -0.47
CA ASP A 28 -9.15 -16.73 -1.53
C ASP A 28 -9.80 -15.71 -2.49
N GLN A 29 -10.28 -14.58 -1.96
CA GLN A 29 -10.90 -13.51 -2.75
C GLN A 29 -9.88 -12.54 -3.36
N GLY A 30 -8.67 -12.51 -2.82
CA GLY A 30 -7.66 -11.50 -3.11
C GLY A 30 -7.89 -10.20 -2.32
N PRO A 31 -6.81 -9.47 -1.96
CA PRO A 31 -6.95 -8.14 -1.37
C PRO A 31 -7.59 -7.18 -2.38
N LYS A 32 -8.23 -6.11 -1.87
CA LYS A 32 -8.82 -5.05 -2.72
C LYS A 32 -7.85 -3.91 -3.04
N ARG A 33 -6.75 -3.82 -2.27
CA ARG A 33 -5.73 -2.78 -2.34
C ARG A 33 -4.35 -3.34 -1.98
N ALA A 34 -3.30 -2.64 -2.37
CA ALA A 34 -1.92 -2.93 -1.96
C ALA A 34 -1.27 -1.72 -1.31
N ARG A 35 -0.42 -2.00 -0.33
CA ARG A 35 0.54 -1.05 0.24
C ARG A 35 1.82 -1.12 -0.58
N MET A 36 2.14 -0.05 -1.29
CA MET A 36 3.24 0.00 -2.26
C MET A 36 4.12 1.22 -2.02
N GLY A 37 5.42 1.08 -2.30
CA GLY A 37 6.38 2.18 -2.25
C GLY A 37 6.47 2.92 -3.58
N PHE A 38 6.62 4.25 -3.53
CA PHE A 38 6.79 5.11 -4.70
C PHE A 38 7.97 6.07 -4.51
N VAL A 39 8.52 6.53 -5.62
CA VAL A 39 9.47 7.65 -5.68
C VAL A 39 8.71 8.81 -6.29
N ILE A 40 8.70 9.96 -5.61
CA ILE A 40 7.96 11.14 -6.06
C ILE A 40 8.85 12.37 -6.14
N SER A 41 8.60 13.16 -7.18
CA SER A 41 9.31 14.41 -7.45
C SER A 41 8.86 15.53 -6.53
N GLY A 42 9.76 16.47 -6.23
CA GLY A 42 9.44 17.68 -5.48
C GLY A 42 10.61 18.14 -4.62
N ALA A 43 10.40 19.21 -3.86
CA ALA A 43 11.35 19.64 -2.84
C ALA A 43 11.51 18.56 -1.75
N PRO A 44 12.68 18.44 -1.10
CA PRO A 44 12.89 17.48 -0.02
C PRO A 44 11.89 17.64 1.12
N VAL A 45 11.16 16.57 1.42
CA VAL A 45 10.22 16.52 2.55
C VAL A 45 10.93 16.04 3.81
N GLN A 46 10.90 16.89 4.83
CA GLN A 46 11.64 16.68 6.08
C GLN A 46 10.85 15.92 7.15
N GLY A 47 9.53 15.76 6.97
CA GLY A 47 8.70 15.05 7.93
C GLY A 47 7.27 14.84 7.45
N PHE A 48 6.61 13.88 8.09
CA PHE A 48 5.23 13.49 7.82
C PHE A 48 4.51 13.22 9.14
N ALA A 49 3.42 13.94 9.39
CA ALA A 49 2.76 13.93 10.70
C ALA A 49 1.49 13.06 10.73
N HIS A 50 0.75 12.98 9.63
CA HIS A 50 -0.52 12.29 9.55
C HIS A 50 -0.81 11.83 8.12
N SER A 51 -1.59 10.77 7.98
CA SER A 51 -1.99 10.24 6.68
C SER A 51 -2.75 11.26 5.83
N MET A 52 -2.55 11.22 4.51
CA MET A 52 -3.16 12.15 3.56
C MET A 52 -3.80 11.41 2.40
N ASP A 53 -4.88 11.97 1.86
CA ASP A 53 -5.49 11.47 0.62
C ASP A 53 -4.55 11.69 -0.56
N VAL A 54 -4.38 10.64 -1.36
CA VAL A 54 -3.75 10.72 -2.68
C VAL A 54 -4.83 11.09 -3.68
N LYS A 55 -4.68 12.22 -4.36
CA LYS A 55 -5.69 12.75 -5.28
C LYS A 55 -5.13 12.94 -6.68
N THR A 56 -5.97 12.67 -7.69
CA THR A 56 -5.71 13.09 -9.07
C THR A 56 -5.73 14.61 -9.19
N ARG A 57 -5.32 15.14 -10.36
CA ARG A 57 -5.44 16.58 -10.67
C ARG A 57 -6.88 17.09 -10.62
N ASN A 58 -7.88 16.23 -10.87
CA ASN A 58 -9.30 16.62 -10.80
C ASN A 58 -9.91 16.44 -9.39
N GLY A 59 -9.10 16.07 -8.38
CA GLY A 59 -9.52 15.94 -6.98
C GLY A 59 -10.09 14.59 -6.59
N GLN A 60 -10.14 13.60 -7.50
CA GLN A 60 -10.56 12.24 -7.18
C GLN A 60 -9.56 11.56 -6.25
N VAL A 61 -10.04 10.99 -5.15
CA VAL A 61 -9.22 10.22 -4.22
C VAL A 61 -8.90 8.85 -4.82
N LEU A 62 -7.61 8.56 -4.97
CA LEU A 62 -7.07 7.28 -5.44
C LEU A 62 -6.64 6.37 -4.29
N GLY A 63 -6.29 6.93 -3.14
CA GLY A 63 -5.85 6.13 -1.99
C GLY A 63 -5.32 6.96 -0.84
N LEU A 64 -4.50 6.33 0.00
CA LEU A 64 -4.02 6.90 1.26
C LEU A 64 -2.51 6.84 1.35
N LEU A 65 -1.87 8.01 1.47
CA LEU A 65 -0.47 8.18 1.79
C LEU A 65 -0.26 7.92 3.29
N SER A 66 0.54 6.92 3.65
CA SER A 66 0.76 6.50 5.04
C SER A 66 2.13 6.89 5.59
N GLU A 67 3.15 6.96 4.73
CA GLU A 67 4.47 7.46 5.08
C GLU A 67 5.06 8.26 3.93
N PHE A 68 5.82 9.31 4.24
CA PHE A 68 6.45 10.15 3.24
C PHE A 68 7.69 10.85 3.78
N ILE A 69 8.83 10.73 3.10
CA ILE A 69 10.07 11.41 3.51
C ILE A 69 11.08 11.53 2.36
N TYR A 70 11.98 12.52 2.43
CA TYR A 70 13.15 12.57 1.57
C TYR A 70 14.14 11.45 1.88
N SER A 71 14.61 10.75 0.86
CA SER A 71 15.67 9.74 0.97
C SER A 71 16.95 10.24 0.33
N PRO A 72 18.00 10.55 1.11
CA PRO A 72 19.31 10.90 0.56
C PRO A 72 19.88 9.80 -0.35
N ARG A 73 19.57 8.52 -0.07
CA ARG A 73 20.01 7.37 -0.86
C ARG A 73 19.40 7.33 -2.27
N PHE A 74 18.15 7.78 -2.42
CA PHE A 74 17.48 7.88 -3.73
C PHE A 74 17.57 9.29 -4.33
N THR A 75 18.15 10.25 -3.61
CA THR A 75 18.17 11.68 -3.98
C THR A 75 16.78 12.20 -4.40
N SER A 76 15.74 11.71 -3.72
CA SER A 76 14.33 11.95 -4.07
C SER A 76 13.45 11.67 -2.86
N ASN A 77 12.21 12.17 -2.89
CA ASN A 77 11.25 11.77 -1.88
C ASN A 77 10.71 10.37 -2.16
N ILE A 78 10.50 9.61 -1.10
CA ILE A 78 9.91 8.27 -1.14
C ILE A 78 8.67 8.25 -0.27
N GLU A 79 7.69 7.48 -0.70
CA GLU A 79 6.44 7.34 0.02
C GLU A 79 5.97 5.89 0.06
N VAL A 80 5.06 5.63 0.99
CA VAL A 80 4.27 4.41 1.04
C VAL A 80 2.81 4.80 1.06
N GLN A 81 2.03 4.16 0.19
CA GLN A 81 0.60 4.43 0.08
C GLN A 81 -0.19 3.16 -0.17
N GLU A 82 -1.43 3.17 0.29
CA GLU A 82 -2.43 2.15 0.01
C GLU A 82 -3.25 2.57 -1.21
N LEU A 83 -3.15 1.80 -2.29
CA LEU A 83 -3.92 2.02 -3.52
C LEU A 83 -4.79 0.80 -3.85
N PRO A 84 -6.02 1.00 -4.35
CA PRO A 84 -6.80 -0.06 -4.95
C PRO A 84 -6.06 -0.63 -6.16
N PHE A 85 -6.38 -1.87 -6.53
CA PHE A 85 -5.94 -2.37 -7.82
C PHE A 85 -6.69 -1.63 -8.92
N LEU A 86 -5.96 -0.79 -9.66
CA LEU A 86 -6.51 -0.06 -10.79
C LEU A 86 -6.90 -1.06 -11.89
N ASN A 87 -8.09 -0.87 -12.44
CA ASN A 87 -8.41 -1.37 -13.76
C ASN A 87 -7.82 -0.38 -14.77
N GLU A 88 -7.40 -0.83 -15.96
CA GLU A 88 -6.63 -0.03 -16.94
C GLU A 88 -7.28 1.31 -17.35
N THR A 89 -8.54 1.56 -16.99
CA THR A 89 -9.32 2.76 -17.29
C THR A 89 -9.01 3.99 -16.40
N MET A 90 -8.09 3.91 -15.43
CA MET A 90 -7.77 5.00 -14.49
C MET A 90 -6.35 5.61 -14.63
N LEU A 91 -5.61 5.25 -15.67
CA LEU A 91 -4.36 5.90 -16.09
C LEU A 91 -4.60 6.68 -17.40
#